data_AF-A0A931VDK2-F1
#
_entry.id   AF-A0A931VDK2-F1
#
_cell.length_a   1.000
_cell.length_b   1.000
_cell.length_c   1.000
_cell.angle_alpha   90.00
_cell.angle_beta   90.00
_cell.angle_gamma   90.00
#
_symmetry.space_group_name_H-M   'P 1'
#
loop_
_entity.id
_entity.type
_entity.pdbx_description
1 polymer ?
#
loop_
_entity_poly.entity_id
_entity_poly.type
_entity_poly.pdbx_seq_one_letter_code
_entity_poly.pdbx_strand_id
1 'polypeptide(L)'
;SKIADVFILESFQYRLRVDNIVKDIFIEELTPLKKGTKVTFTLSSASKKHLNDVFSQFITTPGEVGFDKTEIKVRLYTSGTVYISRSQARRILTGLDKFKTIILDFDRATTVGQAFADEIFRVFQQRHPDIKIVPINMVEPVKFMIDRVEKPSLS
;
A
#
# COMPACT_ATOMS: atom_id res chain seq x y z
N SER A 1 5.76 -11.24 2.94
CA SER A 1 6.90 -11.00 3.85
C SER A 1 7.97 -10.20 3.11
N LYS A 2 8.54 -9.15 3.73
CA LYS A 2 9.51 -8.23 3.09
C LYS A 2 10.95 -8.79 3.02
N ILE A 3 11.28 -9.74 3.91
CA ILE A 3 12.61 -10.38 3.95
C ILE A 3 12.76 -11.52 2.94
N ALA A 4 11.67 -12.23 2.64
CA ALA A 4 11.68 -13.30 1.65
C ALA A 4 12.14 -12.77 0.29
N ASP A 5 12.73 -13.62 -0.55
CA ASP A 5 12.91 -13.28 -1.96
C ASP A 5 11.56 -13.34 -2.67
N VAL A 6 10.79 -14.39 -2.40
CA VAL A 6 9.42 -14.54 -2.88
C VAL A 6 8.54 -15.05 -1.74
N PHE A 7 7.42 -14.37 -1.51
CA PHE A 7 6.37 -14.79 -0.58
C PHE A 7 5.07 -14.97 -1.35
N ILE A 8 4.46 -16.15 -1.23
CA ILE A 8 3.19 -16.47 -1.90
C ILE A 8 2.18 -16.91 -0.85
N LEU A 9 0.98 -16.34 -0.92
CA LEU A 9 -0.20 -16.79 -0.18
C LEU A 9 -1.27 -17.20 -1.20
N GLU A 10 -1.61 -18.48 -1.22
CA GLU A 10 -2.71 -19.03 -2.02
C GLU A 10 -3.86 -19.39 -1.09
N SER A 11 -5.07 -18.93 -1.41
CA SER A 11 -6.28 -19.32 -0.70
C SER A 11 -7.45 -19.34 -1.68
N PHE A 12 -8.16 -20.47 -1.74
CA PHE A 12 -9.23 -20.70 -2.72
C PHE A 12 -8.79 -20.45 -4.16
N GLN A 13 -9.35 -19.43 -4.80
CA GLN A 13 -9.08 -19.04 -6.17
C GLN A 13 -8.11 -17.86 -6.27
N TYR A 14 -7.47 -17.43 -5.18
CA TYR A 14 -6.61 -16.25 -5.20
C TYR A 14 -5.19 -16.59 -4.79
N ARG A 15 -4.24 -15.95 -5.48
CA ARG A 15 -2.82 -15.94 -5.14
C ARG A 15 -2.36 -14.50 -4.95
N LEU A 16 -1.84 -14.20 -3.77
CA LEU A 16 -1.00 -13.03 -3.54
C LEU A 16 0.46 -13.46 -3.67
N ARG A 17 1.20 -12.84 -4.58
CA ARG A 17 2.64 -13.06 -4.76
C ARG A 17 3.38 -11.75 -4.54
N VAL A 18 4.16 -11.70 -3.46
CA VAL A 18 5.12 -10.62 -3.19
C VAL A 18 6.48 -11.09 -3.66
N ASP A 19 6.97 -10.49 -4.75
CA ASP A 19 8.27 -10.82 -5.33
C ASP A 19 9.25 -9.67 -5.08
N ASN A 20 10.16 -9.86 -4.13
CA ASN A 20 11.14 -8.86 -3.75
C ASN A 20 12.40 -8.90 -4.65
N ILE A 21 12.49 -9.83 -5.62
CA ILE A 21 13.56 -9.86 -6.62
C ILE A 21 13.24 -8.84 -7.72
N VAL A 22 12.03 -8.90 -8.28
CA VAL A 22 11.56 -7.91 -9.27
C VAL A 22 10.92 -6.68 -8.63
N LYS A 23 10.75 -6.69 -7.30
CA LYS A 23 10.17 -5.61 -6.48
C LYS A 23 8.72 -5.30 -6.83
N ASP A 24 7.91 -6.33 -7.06
CA ASP A 24 6.50 -6.17 -7.44
C ASP A 24 5.54 -7.11 -6.69
N ILE A 25 4.27 -6.72 -6.63
CA ILE A 25 3.20 -7.48 -5.96
C ILE A 25 2.10 -7.83 -6.96
N PHE A 26 1.75 -9.11 -7.01
CA PHE A 26 0.76 -9.66 -7.93
C PHE A 26 -0.41 -10.25 -7.16
N ILE A 27 -1.62 -10.01 -7.67
CA ILE A 27 -2.84 -10.71 -7.26
C ILE A 27 -3.36 -11.43 -8.49
N GLU A 28 -3.50 -12.74 -8.39
CA GLU A 28 -3.85 -13.61 -9.52
C GLU A 28 -5.05 -14.47 -9.14
N GLU A 29 -5.95 -14.69 -10.10
CA GLU A 29 -6.98 -15.72 -9.97
C GLU A 29 -6.42 -17.07 -10.43
N LEU A 30 -6.60 -18.09 -9.60
CA LEU A 30 -6.16 -19.45 -9.85
C LEU A 30 -7.33 -20.30 -10.36
N THR A 31 -7.06 -21.01 -11.45
CA THR A 31 -7.93 -22.06 -11.97
C THR A 31 -7.14 -23.37 -12.08
N PRO A 32 -7.67 -24.52 -11.61
CA PRO A 32 -8.94 -24.69 -10.89
C PRO A 32 -8.88 -24.21 -9.42
N LEU A 33 -10.05 -24.09 -8.77
CA LEU A 33 -10.18 -23.69 -7.36
C LEU A 33 -9.41 -24.68 -6.45
N LYS A 34 -8.50 -24.15 -5.63
CA LYS A 34 -7.76 -24.95 -4.64
C LYS A 34 -8.51 -24.97 -3.31
N LYS A 35 -8.59 -26.12 -2.65
CA LYS A 35 -9.10 -26.20 -1.27
C LYS A 35 -7.98 -25.90 -0.28
N GLY A 36 -8.26 -25.03 0.68
CA GLY A 36 -7.34 -24.67 1.78
C GLY A 36 -6.46 -23.45 1.50
N THR A 37 -5.53 -23.20 2.43
CA THR A 37 -4.58 -22.09 2.38
C THR A 37 -3.16 -22.64 2.30
N LYS A 38 -2.37 -22.17 1.33
CA LYS A 38 -0.95 -22.51 1.19
C LYS A 38 -0.11 -21.23 1.30
N VAL A 39 0.90 -21.28 2.15
CA VAL A 39 1.91 -20.23 2.28
C VAL A 39 3.24 -20.77 1.75
N THR A 40 3.86 -20.07 0.82
CA THR A 40 5.22 -20.37 0.34
C THR A 40 6.13 -19.20 0.68
N PHE A 41 7.27 -19.50 1.29
CA PHE A 41 8.28 -18.53 1.67
C PHE A 41 9.61 -18.99 1.09
N THR A 42 10.19 -18.20 0.19
CA THR A 42 11.44 -18.53 -0.51
C THR A 42 12.51 -17.54 -0.12
N LEU A 43 13.70 -18.04 0.21
CA LEU A 43 14.88 -17.25 0.51
C LEU A 43 16.11 -17.95 -0.09
N SER A 44 16.97 -17.18 -0.75
CA SER A 44 18.26 -17.64 -1.24
C SER A 44 19.26 -17.74 -0.09
N SER A 45 19.94 -18.89 0.02
CA SER A 45 21.05 -19.08 0.96
C SER A 45 22.28 -18.22 0.64
N ALA A 46 22.36 -17.66 -0.57
CA ALA A 46 23.40 -16.73 -1.00
C ALA A 46 22.97 -15.25 -0.92
N SER A 47 21.84 -14.96 -0.26
CA SER A 47 21.34 -13.59 -0.16
C SER A 47 22.29 -12.69 0.61
N LYS A 48 22.65 -11.54 0.01
CA LYS A 48 23.43 -10.48 0.66
C LYS A 48 22.57 -9.52 1.50
N LYS A 49 21.26 -9.77 1.60
CA LYS A 49 20.34 -8.87 2.33
C LYS A 49 20.67 -8.89 3.82
N HIS A 50 21.01 -7.73 4.38
CA HIS A 50 21.15 -7.58 5.81
C HIS A 50 19.79 -7.23 6.43
N LEU A 51 19.44 -7.89 7.53
CA LEU A 51 18.17 -7.65 8.24
C LEU A 51 17.97 -6.17 8.59
N ASN A 52 19.04 -5.50 9.02
CA ASN A 52 19.01 -4.08 9.38
C ASN A 52 18.63 -3.17 8.20
N ASP A 53 19.05 -3.51 6.97
CA ASP A 53 18.72 -2.71 5.78
C ASP A 53 17.22 -2.78 5.48
N VAL A 54 16.59 -3.93 5.74
CA VAL A 54 15.14 -4.11 5.58
C VAL A 54 14.38 -3.38 6.69
N PHE A 55 14.84 -3.49 7.94
CA PHE A 55 14.15 -2.88 9.08
C PHE A 55 14.20 -1.35 9.06
N SER A 56 15.35 -0.77 8.72
CA SER A 56 15.53 0.69 8.67
C SER A 56 14.54 1.41 7.74
N GLN A 57 14.02 0.73 6.72
CA GLN A 57 13.04 1.30 5.78
C GLN A 57 11.66 1.57 6.40
N PHE A 58 11.36 0.93 7.55
CA PHE A 58 10.04 0.98 8.21
C PHE A 58 10.05 1.69 9.56
N ILE A 59 11.16 2.35 9.89
CA ILE A 59 11.33 3.16 11.10
C ILE A 59 11.40 4.63 10.67
N THR A 60 10.60 5.51 11.28
CA THR A 60 10.66 6.95 10.99
C THR A 60 11.81 7.67 11.71
N THR A 61 12.22 7.20 12.90
CA THR A 61 13.30 7.78 13.70
C THR A 61 14.49 6.83 13.81
N PRO A 62 15.67 7.16 13.24
CA PRO A 62 16.87 6.33 13.36
C PRO A 62 17.23 6.06 14.84
N GLY A 63 17.26 4.78 15.24
CA GLY A 63 17.59 4.36 16.60
C GLY A 63 16.38 4.00 17.49
N GLU A 64 15.14 4.31 17.07
CA GLU A 64 13.94 3.80 17.74
C GLU A 64 13.55 2.41 17.22
N VAL A 65 13.13 1.51 18.12
CA VAL A 65 12.57 0.21 17.76
C VAL A 65 11.08 0.39 17.52
N GLY A 66 10.65 0.59 16.27
CA GLY A 66 9.23 0.71 15.94
C GLY A 66 8.93 0.65 14.45
N PHE A 67 8.03 -0.25 14.04
CA PHE A 67 7.48 -0.30 12.68
C PHE A 67 6.35 0.72 12.53
N ASP A 68 6.68 2.00 12.56
CA ASP A 68 5.72 3.11 12.53
C ASP A 68 5.53 3.72 11.13
N LYS A 69 6.22 3.18 10.13
CA LYS A 69 6.02 3.51 8.72
C LYS A 69 5.49 2.32 7.94
N THR A 70 4.54 2.58 7.04
CA THR A 70 4.00 1.58 6.11
C THR A 70 3.90 2.12 4.69
N GLU A 71 3.89 1.22 3.70
CA GLU A 71 3.66 1.54 2.29
C GLU A 71 2.54 0.65 1.75
N ILE A 72 1.52 1.30 1.19
CA ILE A 72 0.35 0.66 0.61
C ILE A 72 0.32 0.91 -0.89
N LYS A 73 0.33 -0.18 -1.67
CA LYS A 73 0.08 -0.12 -3.12
C LYS A 73 -1.43 -0.03 -3.35
N VAL A 74 -1.91 1.15 -3.74
CA VAL A 74 -3.34 1.45 -3.91
C VAL A 74 -4.01 0.46 -4.86
N ARG A 75 -3.27 0.05 -5.89
CA ARG A 75 -3.73 -0.92 -6.90
C ARG A 75 -4.18 -2.29 -6.37
N LEU A 76 -3.79 -2.66 -5.16
CA LEU A 76 -4.12 -3.97 -4.58
C LEU A 76 -5.52 -4.01 -3.95
N TYR A 77 -6.15 -2.87 -3.70
CA TYR A 77 -7.39 -2.78 -2.91
C TYR A 77 -8.67 -2.67 -3.76
N THR A 78 -8.54 -2.55 -5.08
CA THR A 78 -9.71 -2.50 -5.96
C THR A 78 -9.46 -3.26 -7.25
N SER A 79 -10.50 -3.95 -7.72
CA SER A 79 -10.49 -4.54 -9.06
C SER A 79 -10.67 -3.43 -10.09
N GLY A 80 -9.57 -3.00 -10.71
CA GLY A 80 -9.58 -1.98 -11.76
C GLY A 80 -8.54 -0.87 -11.56
N THR A 81 -8.51 0.06 -12.52
CA THR A 81 -7.55 1.18 -12.54
C THR A 81 -8.14 2.49 -12.03
N VAL A 82 -9.42 2.49 -11.64
CA VAL A 82 -10.23 3.68 -11.37
C VAL A 82 -10.79 3.64 -9.95
N TYR A 83 -10.38 4.62 -9.11
CA TYR A 83 -10.67 4.67 -7.67
C TYR A 83 -11.59 5.83 -7.35
N ILE A 84 -12.90 5.61 -7.35
CA ILE A 84 -13.88 6.71 -7.33
C ILE A 84 -14.51 6.93 -5.96
N SER A 85 -14.70 5.88 -5.15
CA SER A 85 -15.61 5.94 -4.01
C SER A 85 -14.91 6.11 -2.65
N ARG A 86 -15.62 6.72 -1.69
CA ARG A 86 -15.18 6.76 -0.28
C ARG A 86 -15.02 5.37 0.34
N SER A 87 -15.84 4.40 -0.07
CA SER A 87 -15.75 3.05 0.47
C SER A 87 -14.45 2.34 0.04
N GLN A 88 -13.96 2.60 -1.18
CA GLN A 88 -12.63 2.13 -1.61
C GLN A 88 -11.52 2.77 -0.77
N ALA A 89 -11.58 4.09 -0.53
CA ALA A 89 -10.64 4.78 0.35
C ALA A 89 -10.63 4.22 1.78
N ARG A 90 -11.80 4.03 2.41
CA ARG A 90 -11.88 3.45 3.75
C ARG A 90 -11.30 2.04 3.86
N ARG A 91 -11.45 1.23 2.81
CA ARG A 91 -10.84 -0.11 2.76
C ARG A 91 -9.32 -0.04 2.78
N ILE A 92 -8.73 0.92 2.08
CA ILE A 92 -7.27 1.16 2.08
C ILE A 92 -6.82 1.60 3.48
N LEU A 93 -7.56 2.50 4.12
CA LEU A 93 -7.20 3.12 5.39
C LEU A 93 -7.39 2.21 6.62
N THR A 94 -8.04 1.06 6.46
CA THR A 94 -8.39 0.18 7.58
C THR A 94 -7.14 -0.32 8.31
N GLY A 95 -7.03 -0.02 9.61
CA GLY A 95 -5.92 -0.45 10.47
C GLY A 95 -4.61 0.30 10.26
N LEU A 96 -4.65 1.45 9.56
CA LEU A 96 -3.47 2.29 9.34
C LEU A 96 -3.27 3.37 10.41
N ASP A 97 -4.22 3.55 11.31
CA ASP A 97 -4.25 4.53 12.41
C ASP A 97 -3.14 4.34 13.47
N LYS A 98 -2.44 3.19 13.43
CA LYS A 98 -1.29 2.87 14.29
C LYS A 98 0.07 3.33 13.75
N PHE A 99 0.13 3.82 12.50
CA PHE A 99 1.40 4.24 11.88
C PHE A 99 1.56 5.76 11.96
N LYS A 100 2.79 6.23 12.16
CA LYS A 100 3.14 7.67 12.07
C LYS A 100 3.28 8.13 10.63
N THR A 101 3.66 7.26 9.70
CA THR A 101 3.80 7.59 8.28
C THR A 101 3.18 6.52 7.39
N ILE A 102 2.30 6.94 6.49
CA ILE A 102 1.65 6.09 5.50
C ILE A 102 2.08 6.57 4.12
N ILE A 103 2.78 5.73 3.38
CA ILE A 103 3.05 5.96 1.96
C ILE A 103 1.91 5.31 1.16
N LEU A 104 1.26 6.11 0.31
CA LEU A 104 0.26 5.63 -0.65
C LEU A 104 0.88 5.63 -2.05
N ASP A 105 1.16 4.44 -2.57
CA ASP A 105 1.73 4.23 -3.89
C ASP A 105 0.62 4.09 -4.94
N PHE A 106 0.53 5.10 -5.81
CA PHE A 106 -0.45 5.21 -6.89
C PHE A 106 0.04 4.62 -8.22
N ASP A 107 1.12 3.82 -8.22
CA ASP A 107 1.57 3.09 -9.40
C ASP A 107 0.39 2.32 -10.05
N ARG A 108 0.24 2.51 -11.37
CA ARG A 108 -0.85 1.98 -12.22
C ARG A 108 -2.26 2.49 -11.93
N ALA A 109 -2.45 3.45 -11.01
CA ALA A 109 -3.71 4.17 -10.91
C ALA A 109 -3.80 5.22 -12.04
N THR A 110 -4.82 5.11 -12.89
CA THR A 110 -4.98 6.07 -14.01
C THR A 110 -5.71 7.33 -13.58
N THR A 111 -6.59 7.23 -12.58
CA THR A 111 -7.33 8.35 -12.00
C THR A 111 -7.87 8.01 -10.62
N VAL A 112 -8.17 9.03 -9.83
CA VAL A 112 -8.92 8.93 -8.58
C VAL A 112 -10.07 9.93 -8.58
N GLY A 113 -11.21 9.55 -7.99
CA GLY A 113 -12.37 10.41 -7.85
C GLY A 113 -12.23 11.35 -6.66
N GLN A 114 -12.94 12.47 -6.72
CA GLN A 114 -12.95 13.48 -5.66
C GLN A 114 -13.33 12.87 -4.30
N ALA A 115 -14.35 12.01 -4.27
CA ALA A 115 -14.80 11.37 -3.04
C ALA A 115 -13.72 10.45 -2.43
N PHE A 116 -12.94 9.76 -3.26
CA PHE A 116 -11.81 8.94 -2.81
C PHE A 116 -10.70 9.81 -2.22
N ALA A 117 -10.27 10.85 -2.93
CA ALA A 117 -9.22 11.75 -2.47
C ALA A 117 -9.61 12.50 -1.18
N ASP A 118 -10.85 13.01 -1.14
CA ASP A 118 -11.44 13.70 0.01
C ASP A 118 -11.42 12.85 1.29
N GLU A 119 -11.75 11.57 1.18
CA GLU A 119 -11.75 10.65 2.33
C GLU A 119 -10.34 10.46 2.91
N ILE A 120 -9.32 10.35 2.06
CA ILE A 120 -7.93 10.08 2.48
C ILE A 120 -7.25 11.36 2.97
N PHE A 121 -7.17 12.36 2.11
CA PHE A 121 -6.27 13.50 2.32
C PHE A 121 -6.92 14.62 3.14
N ARG A 122 -8.25 14.61 3.29
CA ARG A 122 -8.97 15.57 4.15
C ARG A 122 -9.59 14.89 5.37
N VAL A 123 -10.53 13.97 5.18
CA VAL A 123 -11.31 13.40 6.30
C VAL A 123 -10.43 12.57 7.24
N PHE A 124 -9.65 11.63 6.71
CA PHE A 124 -8.78 10.80 7.53
C PHE A 124 -7.64 11.62 8.14
N GLN A 125 -6.98 12.49 7.35
CA GLN A 125 -5.93 13.37 7.85
C GLN A 125 -6.40 14.30 8.98
N GLN A 126 -7.63 14.84 8.91
CA GLN A 126 -8.22 15.66 9.98
C GLN A 126 -8.50 14.84 11.25
N ARG A 127 -8.88 13.57 11.12
CA ARG A 127 -9.11 12.68 12.27
C ARG A 127 -7.82 12.18 12.90
N HIS A 128 -6.75 12.10 12.12
CA HIS A 128 -5.45 11.59 12.54
C HIS A 128 -4.33 12.60 12.20
N PRO A 129 -4.31 13.78 12.85
CA PRO A 129 -3.40 14.87 12.50
C PRO A 129 -1.92 14.50 12.67
N ASP A 130 -1.61 13.57 13.57
CA ASP A 130 -0.24 13.11 13.84
C ASP A 130 0.31 12.14 12.79
N ILE A 131 -0.55 11.63 11.90
CA ILE A 131 -0.15 10.70 10.84
C ILE A 131 0.22 11.49 9.60
N LYS A 132 1.41 11.23 9.05
CA LYS A 132 1.84 11.80 7.78
C LYS A 132 1.46 10.88 6.62
N ILE A 133 0.56 11.34 5.75
CA ILE A 133 0.26 10.66 4.48
C ILE A 133 1.18 11.20 3.38
N VAL A 134 1.82 10.30 2.64
CA VAL A 134 2.73 10.64 1.53
C VAL A 134 2.30 9.92 0.26
N PRO A 135 1.69 10.62 -0.71
CA PRO A 135 1.37 10.03 -2.00
C PRO A 135 2.61 9.96 -2.90
N ILE A 136 2.83 8.83 -3.58
CA ILE A 136 3.94 8.63 -4.53
C ILE A 136 3.45 8.00 -5.84
N ASN A 137 4.28 8.06 -6.89
CA ASN A 137 4.04 7.46 -8.21
C ASN A 137 2.69 7.86 -8.84
N MET A 138 2.31 9.13 -8.69
CA MET A 138 1.08 9.67 -9.25
C MET A 138 1.26 10.08 -10.71
N VAL A 139 0.27 9.76 -11.54
CA VAL A 139 0.08 10.40 -12.84
C VAL A 139 -0.66 11.74 -12.67
N GLU A 140 -0.59 12.60 -13.69
CA GLU A 140 -1.14 13.98 -13.63
C GLU A 140 -2.61 14.04 -13.18
N PRO A 141 -3.54 13.19 -13.68
CA PRO A 141 -4.93 13.20 -13.21
C PRO A 141 -5.09 12.88 -11.71
N VAL A 142 -4.26 11.97 -11.20
CA VAL A 142 -4.28 11.58 -9.78
C VAL A 142 -3.75 12.71 -8.93
N LYS A 143 -2.61 13.29 -9.32
CA LYS A 143 -2.00 14.43 -8.63
C LYS A 143 -2.95 15.62 -8.58
N PHE A 144 -3.57 15.97 -9.71
CA PHE A 144 -4.54 17.06 -9.79
C PHE A 144 -5.69 16.89 -8.79
N MET A 145 -6.24 15.67 -8.68
CA MET A 145 -7.36 15.42 -7.76
C MET A 145 -6.94 15.53 -6.30
N ILE A 146 -5.74 15.06 -5.95
CA ILE A 146 -5.20 15.12 -4.59
C ILE A 146 -4.89 16.56 -4.19
N ASP A 147 -4.17 17.30 -5.04
CA ASP A 147 -3.84 18.71 -4.80
C ASP A 147 -5.11 19.56 -4.59
N ARG A 148 -6.17 19.25 -5.33
CA ARG A 148 -7.47 19.94 -5.24
C ARG A 148 -8.16 19.76 -3.89
N VAL A 149 -7.99 18.62 -3.21
CA VAL A 149 -8.62 18.37 -1.90
C VAL A 149 -7.74 18.81 -0.73
N GLU A 150 -6.42 18.82 -0.91
CA GLU A 150 -5.46 19.26 0.11
C GLU A 150 -5.41 20.77 0.26
N LYS A 151 -5.56 21.51 -0.84
CA LYS A 151 -5.74 22.96 -0.81
C LYS A 151 -7.23 23.23 -0.60
N PRO A 152 -7.68 23.70 0.57
CA PRO A 152 -9.04 24.22 0.65
C PRO A 152 -9.11 25.35 -0.38
N SER A 153 -10.11 25.32 -1.26
CA SER A 153 -10.48 26.49 -2.03
C SER A 153 -10.60 27.64 -1.05
N LEU A 154 -9.68 28.61 -1.15
CA LEU A 154 -9.69 29.85 -0.39
C LEU A 154 -11.10 30.43 -0.50
N SER A 155 -11.83 30.45 0.61
CA SER A 155 -13.11 31.15 0.78
C SER A 155 -12.97 32.10 1.95
#